data_AF-A0A194UWA2-F1
#
_entry.id   AF-A0A194UWA2-F1
#
_cell.length_a   1.000
_cell.length_b   1.000
_cell.length_c   1.000
_cell.angle_alpha   90.00
_cell.angle_beta   90.00
_cell.angle_gamma   90.00
#
_symmetry.space_group_name_H-M   'P 1'
#
loop_
_entity.id
_entity.type
_entity.pdbx_description
1 polymer ?
#
loop_
_entity_poly.entity_id
_entity_poly.type
_entity_poly.pdbx_seq_one_letter_code
_entity_poly.pdbx_strand_id
1 'polypeptide(L)'
;MAAATSLPVLLDSLTQSLSSTVEAALKIPSVEAPKDGLSLLDVKNELLLSYLQNLVFLILVKLRKAKQGDSDDEDEESSLDDEVVKKLVELRLYLEKGVRPLEDKLRYQIEKVLRATDDAERNEKAKQAAVQTGSESESGSDAESGEDESEDEMAPKANVTAYRPNLSSLARPAATESAGKSSKDTNGVYRPPKIAPTSMPTTERREKRERGPMRSATMDEFVADELSTAPIAQPSIGTNIVQFGRRLKTASERKDETERRDYEERNFVRLPKESKKDRAQKAQREGRSSRMDYGGEEWRDLGMGADRINRVTGKKDGGRGTKALLEKSRKRGPETIDGPRGGGGEMGDRYQKRLKVLESGRRDRGKRR
;
A
#
# COMPACT_ATOMS: atom_id res chain seq x y z
N MET A 1 48.79 0.73 31.49
CA MET A 1 48.97 1.99 32.23
C MET A 1 47.78 2.88 31.88
N ALA A 2 47.08 3.46 32.85
CA ALA A 2 46.01 4.41 32.55
C ALA A 2 46.65 5.75 32.17
N ALA A 3 46.40 6.24 30.96
CA ALA A 3 46.84 7.56 30.55
C ALA A 3 46.11 8.62 31.39
N ALA A 4 46.83 9.64 31.87
CA ALA A 4 46.23 10.72 32.62
C ALA A 4 45.29 11.52 31.70
N THR A 5 43.97 11.43 31.96
CA THR A 5 42.92 12.02 31.10
C THR A 5 42.71 13.51 31.37
N SER A 6 43.79 14.29 31.54
CA SER A 6 43.69 15.73 31.63
C SER A 6 43.61 16.34 30.22
N LEU A 7 42.76 17.35 30.04
CA LEU A 7 42.57 18.04 28.76
C LEU A 7 43.86 18.48 28.05
N PRO A 8 44.91 19.04 28.73
CA PRO A 8 46.16 19.35 28.04
C PRO A 8 46.88 18.12 27.47
N VAL A 9 46.95 17.00 28.21
CA VAL A 9 47.61 15.76 27.75
C VAL A 9 46.88 15.17 26.53
N LEU A 10 45.55 15.32 26.47
CA LEU A 10 44.77 14.91 25.29
C LEU A 10 45.04 15.79 24.06
N LEU A 11 45.23 17.11 24.24
CA LEU A 11 45.61 18.01 23.15
C LEU A 11 47.04 17.75 22.66
N ASP A 12 47.98 17.50 23.56
CA ASP A 12 49.37 17.16 23.20
C ASP A 12 49.43 15.81 22.45
N SER A 13 48.66 14.81 22.90
CA SER A 13 48.53 13.54 22.18
C SER A 13 47.87 13.69 20.80
N LEU A 14 46.87 14.59 20.66
CA LEU A 14 46.18 14.84 19.40
C LEU A 14 47.09 15.61 18.43
N THR A 15 47.83 16.61 18.89
CA THR A 15 48.79 17.33 18.03
C THR A 15 49.92 16.44 17.55
N GLN A 16 50.42 15.52 18.39
CA GLN A 16 51.39 14.49 17.98
C GLN A 16 50.81 13.48 16.98
N SER A 17 49.52 13.13 17.10
CA SER A 17 48.87 12.26 16.12
C SER A 17 48.61 12.98 14.79
N LEU A 18 48.36 14.30 14.80
CA LEU A 18 48.24 15.11 13.59
C LEU A 18 49.58 15.32 12.88
N SER A 19 50.67 15.63 13.60
CA SER A 19 51.99 15.78 12.95
C SER A 19 52.46 14.47 12.31
N SER A 20 52.35 13.35 13.04
CA SER A 20 52.72 12.03 12.50
C SER A 20 51.83 11.56 11.34
N THR A 21 50.53 11.90 11.33
CA THR A 21 49.67 11.59 10.17
C THR A 21 49.93 12.48 8.97
N VAL A 22 50.28 13.76 9.15
CA VAL A 22 50.73 14.63 8.05
C VAL A 22 52.05 14.13 7.45
N GLU A 23 53.02 13.76 8.28
CA GLU A 23 54.28 13.16 7.83
C GLU A 23 54.10 11.81 7.13
N ALA A 24 53.08 11.04 7.50
CA ALA A 24 52.72 9.80 6.81
C ALA A 24 52.01 10.08 5.47
N ALA A 25 51.07 11.02 5.44
CA ALA A 25 50.32 11.39 4.24
C ALA A 25 51.23 11.89 3.11
N LEU A 26 52.27 12.67 3.43
CA LEU A 26 53.27 13.14 2.45
C LEU A 26 54.14 12.02 1.86
N LYS A 27 54.16 10.83 2.47
CA LYS A 27 54.91 9.65 1.99
C LYS A 27 54.06 8.71 1.14
N ILE A 28 52.74 8.93 1.10
CA ILE A 28 51.83 8.16 0.24
C ILE A 28 51.88 8.81 -1.16
N PRO A 29 52.31 8.09 -2.21
CA PRO A 29 52.20 8.61 -3.58
C PRO A 29 50.73 8.89 -3.87
N SER A 30 50.45 10.00 -4.55
CA SER A 30 49.08 10.46 -4.82
C SER A 30 48.18 9.32 -5.26
N VAL A 31 47.03 9.16 -4.60
CA VAL A 31 46.01 8.17 -4.94
C VAL A 31 45.36 8.58 -6.27
N GLU A 32 46.06 8.32 -7.37
CA GLU A 32 45.51 8.47 -8.71
C GLU A 32 44.38 7.44 -8.86
N ALA A 33 43.18 7.92 -9.16
CA ALA A 33 42.04 7.06 -9.41
C ALA A 33 42.39 6.08 -10.56
N PRO A 34 42.31 4.75 -10.34
CA PRO A 34 42.66 3.78 -11.37
C PRO A 34 41.75 3.97 -12.59
N LYS A 35 42.35 4.04 -13.79
CA LYS A 35 41.65 4.42 -15.04
C LYS A 35 40.47 3.52 -15.39
N ASP A 36 40.50 2.27 -14.92
CA ASP A 36 39.44 1.26 -15.08
C ASP A 36 38.76 0.89 -13.74
N GLY A 37 38.84 1.78 -12.74
CA GLY A 37 38.31 1.60 -11.39
C GLY A 37 36.79 1.71 -11.26
N LEU A 38 36.21 0.99 -10.29
CA LEU A 38 34.82 1.16 -9.89
C LEU A 38 34.67 2.45 -9.07
N SER A 39 34.52 3.59 -9.76
CA SER A 39 34.46 4.95 -9.19
C SER A 39 33.59 5.12 -7.94
N LEU A 40 32.49 4.37 -7.76
CA LEU A 40 31.68 4.42 -6.53
C LEU A 40 32.48 4.01 -5.27
N LEU A 41 33.40 3.05 -5.39
CA LEU A 41 34.17 2.54 -4.26
C LEU A 41 35.19 3.57 -3.78
N ASP A 42 35.79 4.31 -4.71
CA ASP A 42 36.69 5.43 -4.40
C ASP A 42 35.91 6.58 -3.76
N VAL A 43 34.77 6.97 -4.35
CA VAL A 43 33.85 7.98 -3.77
C VAL A 43 33.36 7.58 -2.37
N LYS A 44 33.13 6.29 -2.11
CA LYS A 44 32.81 5.81 -0.75
C LYS A 44 33.96 6.09 0.22
N ASN A 45 35.20 5.80 -0.18
CA ASN A 45 36.38 6.01 0.64
C ASN A 45 36.61 7.52 0.90
N GLU A 46 36.43 8.37 -0.11
CA GLU A 46 36.48 9.83 0.02
C GLU A 46 35.38 10.38 0.95
N LEU A 47 34.14 9.91 0.82
CA LEU A 47 33.03 10.31 1.70
C LEU A 47 33.25 9.87 3.15
N LEU A 48 33.81 8.68 3.37
CA LEU A 48 34.17 8.19 4.71
C LEU A 48 35.33 9.02 5.31
N LEU A 49 36.35 9.35 4.51
CA LEU A 49 37.46 10.22 4.93
C LEU A 49 36.93 11.62 5.31
N SER A 50 36.08 12.21 4.46
CA SER A 50 35.42 13.50 4.73
C SER A 50 34.56 13.45 6.00
N TYR A 51 33.85 12.35 6.25
CA TYR A 51 33.07 12.17 7.48
C TYR A 51 33.97 12.11 8.72
N LEU A 52 35.07 11.36 8.68
CA LEU A 52 36.05 11.29 9.77
C LEU A 52 36.73 12.65 10.01
N GLN A 53 37.09 13.39 8.96
CA GLN A 53 37.67 14.73 9.08
C GLN A 53 36.73 15.71 9.78
N ASN A 54 35.45 15.74 9.40
CA ASN A 54 34.45 16.59 10.05
C ASN A 54 34.14 16.15 11.50
N LEU A 55 34.26 14.85 11.81
CA LEU A 55 34.13 14.33 13.18
C LEU A 55 35.31 14.80 14.05
N VAL A 56 36.54 14.69 13.56
CA VAL A 56 37.73 15.21 14.25
C VAL A 56 37.63 16.73 14.44
N PHE A 57 37.13 17.46 13.45
CA PHE A 57 36.90 18.91 13.57
C PHE A 57 35.88 19.25 14.67
N LEU A 58 34.77 18.51 14.76
CA LEU A 58 33.80 18.65 15.87
C LEU A 58 34.45 18.39 17.24
N ILE A 59 35.32 17.39 17.36
CA ILE A 59 36.08 17.13 18.60
C ILE A 59 36.97 18.33 18.93
N LEU A 60 37.67 18.90 17.94
CA LEU A 60 38.52 20.08 18.14
C LEU A 60 37.73 21.32 18.60
N VAL A 61 36.55 21.58 18.03
CA VAL A 61 35.69 22.70 18.48
C VAL A 61 35.24 22.48 19.93
N LYS A 62 34.78 21.27 20.28
CA LYS A 62 34.38 20.97 21.67
C LYS A 62 35.53 21.05 22.68
N LEU A 63 36.73 20.61 22.30
CA LEU A 63 37.93 20.75 23.13
C LEU A 63 38.38 22.22 23.26
N ARG A 64 38.15 23.05 22.23
CA ARG A 64 38.37 24.50 22.32
C ARG A 64 37.39 25.17 23.28
N LYS A 65 36.09 24.92 23.15
CA LYS A 65 35.06 25.44 24.07
C LYS A 65 35.37 25.08 25.53
N ALA A 66 35.74 23.82 25.79
CA ALA A 66 36.15 23.36 27.12
C ALA A 66 37.47 23.99 27.64
N LYS A 67 38.27 24.63 26.79
CA LYS A 67 39.52 25.31 27.15
C LYS A 67 39.36 26.85 27.24
N GLN A 68 38.51 27.44 26.41
CA GLN A 68 38.27 28.89 26.35
C GLN A 68 37.56 29.38 27.63
N GLY A 69 36.63 28.57 28.16
CA GLY A 69 35.75 28.94 29.27
C GLY A 69 34.58 29.81 28.80
N ASP A 70 33.48 29.82 29.57
CA ASP A 70 32.30 30.68 29.37
C ASP A 70 32.76 32.13 29.21
N SER A 71 32.76 32.61 27.96
CA SER A 71 33.14 33.96 27.56
C SER A 71 32.35 34.32 26.31
N ASP A 72 31.99 35.60 26.19
CA ASP A 72 30.82 36.11 25.43
C ASP A 72 30.83 35.89 23.89
N ASP A 73 31.77 35.12 23.34
CA ASP A 73 31.85 34.72 21.91
C ASP A 73 30.93 33.50 21.57
N GLU A 74 29.90 33.24 22.38
CA GLU A 74 29.00 32.08 22.25
C GLU A 74 28.26 32.02 20.90
N ASP A 75 27.87 33.18 20.35
CA ASP A 75 27.04 33.28 19.14
C ASP A 75 27.79 32.81 17.88
N GLU A 76 29.07 33.13 17.72
CA GLU A 76 29.85 32.68 16.54
C GLU A 76 30.27 31.21 16.67
N GLU A 77 30.80 30.78 17.82
CA GLU A 77 31.24 29.38 17.96
C GLU A 77 30.07 28.39 18.06
N SER A 78 28.87 28.80 18.49
CA SER A 78 27.67 27.96 18.39
C SER A 78 27.24 27.75 16.94
N SER A 79 27.31 28.79 16.09
CA SER A 79 26.99 28.69 14.66
C SER A 79 27.88 27.68 13.92
N LEU A 80 29.18 27.66 14.26
CA LEU A 80 30.16 26.72 13.67
C LEU A 80 29.89 25.27 14.07
N ASP A 81 29.58 24.99 15.34
CA ASP A 81 29.17 23.64 15.78
C ASP A 81 27.95 23.16 14.99
N ASP A 82 26.97 24.04 14.83
CA ASP A 82 25.73 23.78 14.11
C ASP A 82 25.96 23.47 12.62
N GLU A 83 26.88 24.18 11.97
CA GLU A 83 27.30 23.91 10.59
C GLU A 83 28.01 22.56 10.44
N VAL A 84 28.88 22.20 11.39
CA VAL A 84 29.62 20.93 11.36
C VAL A 84 28.66 19.76 11.58
N VAL A 85 27.69 19.91 12.49
CA VAL A 85 26.62 18.93 12.69
C VAL A 85 25.75 18.79 11.43
N LYS A 86 25.39 19.89 10.75
CA LYS A 86 24.67 19.85 9.46
C LYS A 86 25.47 19.08 8.41
N LYS A 87 26.75 19.39 8.20
CA LYS A 87 27.64 18.68 7.25
C LYS A 87 27.82 17.19 7.59
N LEU A 88 27.91 16.83 8.88
CA LEU A 88 27.97 15.43 9.32
C LEU A 88 26.66 14.67 9.02
N VAL A 89 25.50 15.32 9.20
CA VAL A 89 24.18 14.75 8.86
C VAL A 89 24.05 14.58 7.33
N GLU A 90 24.51 15.55 6.53
CA GLU A 90 24.55 15.44 5.07
C GLU A 90 25.42 14.28 4.58
N LEU A 91 26.67 14.18 5.06
CA LEU A 91 27.57 13.07 4.74
C LEU A 91 26.98 11.71 5.14
N ARG A 92 26.34 11.63 6.32
CA ARG A 92 25.63 10.44 6.76
C ARG A 92 24.46 10.08 5.82
N LEU A 93 23.68 11.07 5.37
CA LEU A 93 22.60 10.85 4.41
C LEU A 93 23.13 10.35 3.05
N TYR A 94 24.27 10.87 2.57
CA TYR A 94 24.91 10.36 1.36
C TYR A 94 25.37 8.91 1.52
N LEU A 95 26.00 8.53 2.63
CA LEU A 95 26.40 7.15 2.90
C LEU A 95 25.19 6.19 3.00
N GLU A 96 24.17 6.55 3.80
CA GLU A 96 23.02 5.67 4.05
C GLU A 96 22.05 5.56 2.87
N LYS A 97 21.75 6.65 2.16
CA LYS A 97 20.72 6.69 1.10
C LYS A 97 21.29 6.76 -0.31
N GLY A 98 22.49 7.32 -0.49
CA GLY A 98 23.16 7.42 -1.79
C GLY A 98 24.00 6.18 -2.09
N VAL A 99 25.03 5.94 -1.27
CA VAL A 99 26.06 4.93 -1.54
C VAL A 99 25.54 3.51 -1.29
N ARG A 100 24.91 3.23 -0.14
CA ARG A 100 24.44 1.88 0.23
C ARG A 100 23.60 1.14 -0.83
N PRO A 101 22.54 1.72 -1.45
CA PRO A 101 21.76 1.03 -2.48
C PRO A 101 22.49 0.89 -3.83
N LEU A 102 23.58 1.62 -4.04
CA LEU A 102 24.46 1.46 -5.19
C LEU A 102 25.52 0.36 -4.91
N GLU A 103 26.02 0.26 -3.67
CA GLU A 103 26.87 -0.86 -3.22
C GLU A 103 26.16 -2.21 -3.36
N ASP A 104 24.89 -2.34 -2.96
CA ASP A 104 24.15 -3.61 -3.12
C ASP A 104 24.04 -4.03 -4.59
N LYS A 105 23.92 -3.07 -5.51
CA LYS A 105 23.89 -3.33 -6.97
C LYS A 105 25.27 -3.66 -7.52
N LEU A 106 26.32 -2.95 -7.10
CA LEU A 106 27.69 -3.24 -7.52
C LEU A 106 28.16 -4.59 -6.95
N ARG A 107 27.82 -4.94 -5.70
CA ARG A 107 28.09 -6.26 -5.13
C ARG A 107 27.48 -7.36 -6.00
N TYR A 108 26.20 -7.23 -6.39
CA TYR A 108 25.57 -8.17 -7.31
C TYR A 108 26.27 -8.24 -8.68
N GLN A 109 26.72 -7.12 -9.23
CA GLN A 109 27.47 -7.09 -10.50
C GLN A 109 28.84 -7.77 -10.37
N ILE A 110 29.58 -7.50 -9.29
CA ILE A 110 30.86 -8.14 -8.97
C ILE A 110 30.66 -9.65 -8.79
N GLU A 111 29.69 -10.07 -7.97
CA GLU A 111 29.34 -11.49 -7.80
C GLU A 111 28.95 -12.15 -9.14
N LYS A 112 28.21 -11.45 -10.01
CA LYS A 112 27.83 -11.98 -11.33
C LYS A 112 29.03 -12.14 -12.26
N VAL A 113 29.96 -11.18 -12.26
CA VAL A 113 31.21 -11.28 -13.04
C VAL A 113 32.10 -12.38 -12.50
N LEU A 114 32.27 -12.49 -11.19
CA LEU A 114 33.05 -13.55 -10.53
C LEU A 114 32.47 -14.94 -10.85
N ARG A 115 31.16 -15.14 -10.74
CA ARG A 115 30.52 -16.40 -11.14
C ARG A 115 30.73 -16.70 -12.62
N ALA A 116 30.64 -15.69 -13.49
CA ALA A 116 30.88 -15.87 -14.92
C ALA A 116 32.35 -16.22 -15.24
N THR A 117 33.32 -15.68 -14.50
CA THR A 117 34.74 -16.09 -14.63
C THR A 117 34.98 -17.49 -14.06
N ASP A 118 34.38 -17.83 -12.91
CA ASP A 118 34.49 -19.17 -12.30
C ASP A 118 33.89 -20.24 -13.23
N ASP A 119 32.74 -19.96 -13.83
CA ASP A 119 32.08 -20.87 -14.78
C ASP A 119 32.84 -20.93 -16.13
N ALA A 120 33.47 -19.83 -16.57
CA ALA A 120 34.37 -19.85 -17.73
C ALA A 120 35.61 -20.72 -17.45
N GLU A 121 36.30 -20.53 -16.32
CA GLU A 121 37.44 -21.34 -15.91
C GLU A 121 37.06 -22.82 -15.75
N ARG A 122 35.89 -23.13 -15.18
CA ARG A 122 35.38 -24.51 -15.08
C ARG A 122 35.13 -25.11 -16.45
N ASN A 123 34.53 -24.36 -17.37
CA ASN A 123 34.30 -24.82 -18.73
C ASN A 123 35.61 -25.00 -19.53
N GLU A 124 36.62 -24.15 -19.29
CA GLU A 124 37.96 -24.32 -19.88
C GLU A 124 38.66 -25.55 -19.31
N LYS A 125 38.64 -25.74 -17.98
CA LYS A 125 39.19 -26.94 -17.32
C LYS A 125 38.47 -28.22 -17.74
N ALA A 126 37.14 -28.18 -17.91
CA ALA A 126 36.35 -29.31 -18.42
C ALA A 126 36.66 -29.63 -19.89
N LYS A 127 36.84 -28.61 -20.74
CA LYS A 127 37.28 -28.81 -22.14
C LYS A 127 38.70 -29.37 -22.21
N GLN A 128 39.62 -28.89 -21.37
CA GLN A 128 40.98 -29.43 -21.28
C GLN A 128 40.99 -30.89 -20.79
N ALA A 129 40.16 -31.23 -19.81
CA ALA A 129 39.99 -32.60 -19.33
C ALA A 129 39.41 -33.52 -20.42
N ALA A 130 38.38 -33.07 -21.16
CA ALA A 130 37.79 -33.84 -22.27
C ALA A 130 38.78 -34.05 -23.44
N VAL A 131 39.69 -33.10 -23.68
CA VAL A 131 40.78 -33.24 -24.66
C VAL A 131 41.87 -34.20 -24.16
N GLN A 132 42.06 -34.35 -22.84
CA GLN A 132 42.98 -35.35 -22.26
C GLN A 132 42.39 -36.77 -22.18
N THR A 133 41.07 -36.93 -22.03
CA THR A 133 40.42 -38.26 -22.03
C THR A 133 40.04 -38.76 -23.44
N GLY A 134 40.04 -37.88 -24.45
CA GLY A 134 39.68 -38.20 -25.83
C GLY A 134 40.74 -38.95 -26.66
N SER A 135 41.52 -39.87 -26.06
CA SER A 135 42.55 -40.65 -26.78
C SER A 135 42.23 -42.14 -26.95
N GLU A 136 41.41 -42.76 -26.09
CA GLU A 136 41.12 -44.22 -26.20
C GLU A 136 39.69 -44.55 -25.73
N SER A 137 38.76 -44.75 -26.69
CA SER A 137 38.05 -46.03 -26.90
C SER A 137 36.85 -45.84 -27.84
N GLU A 138 36.82 -46.66 -28.88
CA GLU A 138 35.64 -46.88 -29.74
C GLU A 138 34.57 -47.74 -29.03
N SER A 139 33.35 -47.73 -29.60
CA SER A 139 32.28 -48.75 -29.47
C SER A 139 31.39 -48.80 -28.20
N GLY A 140 30.05 -48.89 -28.42
CA GLY A 140 29.05 -49.27 -27.40
C GLY A 140 27.65 -48.66 -27.60
N SER A 141 26.67 -49.48 -28.02
CA SER A 141 25.31 -49.12 -28.49
C SER A 141 24.19 -49.03 -27.41
N ASP A 142 22.97 -48.70 -27.89
CA ASP A 142 21.62 -48.79 -27.30
C ASP A 142 21.15 -47.66 -26.34
N ALA A 143 20.09 -46.88 -26.66
CA ALA A 143 18.64 -47.20 -26.80
C ALA A 143 17.93 -47.24 -25.43
N GLU A 144 16.73 -46.72 -25.14
CA GLU A 144 15.56 -46.15 -25.89
C GLU A 144 14.77 -45.27 -24.85
N SER A 145 13.85 -44.35 -25.11
CA SER A 145 13.16 -43.79 -26.31
C SER A 145 12.58 -42.39 -25.99
N GLY A 146 11.87 -41.70 -26.89
CA GLY A 146 10.96 -40.58 -26.54
C GLY A 146 10.86 -39.35 -27.46
N GLU A 147 10.54 -39.55 -28.75
CA GLU A 147 10.11 -38.49 -29.69
C GLU A 147 8.80 -37.80 -29.21
N ASP A 148 8.50 -36.55 -29.57
CA ASP A 148 7.88 -36.18 -30.85
C ASP A 148 8.21 -34.73 -31.31
N GLU A 149 8.07 -34.47 -32.60
CA GLU A 149 8.71 -33.39 -33.36
C GLU A 149 7.90 -32.08 -33.48
N SER A 150 8.58 -30.96 -33.76
CA SER A 150 8.34 -30.19 -35.01
C SER A 150 9.36 -29.06 -35.24
N GLU A 151 9.97 -29.14 -36.42
CA GLU A 151 10.75 -28.18 -37.21
C GLU A 151 10.54 -26.67 -36.94
N ASP A 152 11.61 -25.87 -36.92
CA ASP A 152 12.18 -25.29 -38.17
C ASP A 152 13.54 -24.59 -37.91
N GLU A 153 14.32 -24.35 -38.96
CA GLU A 153 15.73 -23.93 -38.92
C GLU A 153 15.96 -22.46 -38.52
N MET A 154 17.08 -22.18 -37.84
CA MET A 154 18.18 -21.31 -38.36
C MET A 154 19.29 -21.18 -37.30
N ALA A 155 20.52 -21.59 -37.63
CA ALA A 155 21.67 -21.35 -36.77
C ALA A 155 22.10 -19.86 -36.78
N PRO A 156 22.53 -19.31 -35.63
CA PRO A 156 23.63 -18.35 -35.67
C PRO A 156 24.76 -18.68 -34.67
N LYS A 157 25.97 -18.33 -35.10
CA LYS A 157 27.26 -18.63 -34.46
C LYS A 157 27.34 -18.08 -33.03
N ALA A 158 28.12 -18.77 -32.19
CA ALA A 158 28.36 -18.43 -30.79
C ALA A 158 28.97 -17.03 -30.61
N ASN A 159 28.13 -16.05 -30.22
CA ASN A 159 28.55 -14.69 -29.92
C ASN A 159 29.03 -14.57 -28.47
N VAL A 160 30.32 -14.85 -28.24
CA VAL A 160 31.03 -14.64 -26.95
C VAL A 160 31.01 -13.16 -26.50
N THR A 161 30.60 -12.24 -27.38
CA THR A 161 30.38 -10.82 -27.11
C THR A 161 29.09 -10.49 -26.33
N ALA A 162 28.16 -11.44 -26.17
CA ALA A 162 26.86 -11.22 -25.53
C ALA A 162 26.90 -10.99 -24.01
N TYR A 163 28.05 -11.24 -23.36
CA TYR A 163 28.22 -11.14 -21.89
C TYR A 163 29.03 -9.92 -21.43
N ARG A 164 29.27 -8.92 -22.30
CA ARG A 164 29.77 -7.60 -21.87
C ARG A 164 28.62 -6.71 -21.35
N PRO A 165 28.83 -5.93 -20.27
CA PRO A 165 27.82 -4.97 -19.83
C PRO A 165 27.65 -3.83 -20.84
N ASN A 166 26.41 -3.54 -21.23
CA ASN A 166 26.10 -2.44 -22.15
C ASN A 166 26.28 -1.07 -21.48
N LEU A 167 27.49 -0.51 -21.58
CA LEU A 167 27.82 0.84 -21.10
C LEU A 167 26.95 1.96 -21.73
N SER A 168 26.36 1.71 -22.90
CA SER A 168 25.36 2.57 -23.55
C SER A 168 24.01 2.64 -22.82
N SER A 169 23.76 1.76 -21.83
CA SER A 169 22.62 1.91 -20.91
C SER A 169 22.92 2.85 -19.74
N LEU A 170 24.20 3.17 -19.51
CA LEU A 170 24.67 4.10 -18.49
C LEU A 170 24.85 5.51 -19.08
N ALA A 171 25.39 5.60 -20.30
CA ALA A 171 25.44 6.83 -21.09
C ALA A 171 24.16 7.00 -21.92
N ARG A 172 23.17 7.73 -21.39
CA ARG A 172 21.91 8.08 -22.07
C ARG A 172 22.18 8.66 -23.47
N PRO A 173 21.83 7.97 -24.57
CA PRO A 173 22.13 8.46 -25.92
C PRO A 173 21.25 9.65 -26.27
N ALA A 174 21.85 10.65 -26.91
CA ALA A 174 21.12 11.68 -27.62
C ALA A 174 20.58 11.09 -28.94
N ALA A 175 19.26 11.12 -29.10
CA ALA A 175 18.50 10.94 -30.34
C ALA A 175 18.93 9.82 -31.33
N THR A 176 18.20 8.70 -31.33
CA THR A 176 17.49 8.22 -32.54
C THR A 176 16.39 7.23 -32.19
N GLU A 177 15.49 6.98 -33.14
CA GLU A 177 14.11 6.53 -32.89
C GLU A 177 13.95 5.01 -32.70
N SER A 178 12.98 4.61 -31.88
CA SER A 178 12.33 3.30 -31.96
C SER A 178 10.81 3.48 -31.94
N ALA A 179 10.14 2.85 -32.90
CA ALA A 179 8.75 3.13 -33.21
C ALA A 179 7.76 2.44 -32.26
N GLY A 180 6.79 3.19 -31.74
CA GLY A 180 5.68 2.67 -30.93
C GLY A 180 4.51 3.65 -30.89
N LYS A 181 3.41 3.32 -31.56
CA LYS A 181 2.23 4.21 -31.70
C LYS A 181 1.58 4.54 -30.34
N SER A 182 1.61 5.81 -29.94
CA SER A 182 0.42 6.55 -29.45
C SER A 182 0.71 8.06 -29.33
N SER A 183 -0.36 8.87 -29.38
CA SER A 183 -0.39 10.35 -29.47
C SER A 183 0.78 11.13 -28.82
N LYS A 184 1.46 11.92 -29.66
CA LYS A 184 2.61 12.78 -29.32
C LYS A 184 2.16 14.11 -28.68
N ASP A 185 2.15 14.19 -27.35
CA ASP A 185 2.10 15.47 -26.63
C ASP A 185 3.48 16.16 -26.74
N THR A 186 3.51 17.40 -27.22
CA THR A 186 4.74 18.11 -27.63
C THR A 186 5.59 18.71 -26.49
N ASN A 187 5.42 18.23 -25.25
CA ASN A 187 6.20 18.67 -24.11
C ASN A 187 7.13 17.54 -23.66
N GLY A 188 8.45 17.78 -23.64
CA GLY A 188 9.50 16.80 -23.29
C GLY A 188 9.53 16.30 -21.84
N VAL A 189 8.40 16.39 -21.14
CA VAL A 189 8.18 15.87 -19.79
C VAL A 189 7.86 14.38 -19.90
N TYR A 190 8.80 13.53 -19.50
CA TYR A 190 8.58 12.09 -19.44
C TYR A 190 7.37 11.75 -18.55
N ARG A 191 6.36 11.12 -19.14
CA ARG A 191 5.16 10.63 -18.43
C ARG A 191 5.25 9.11 -18.35
N PRO A 192 5.38 8.52 -17.14
CA PRO A 192 5.37 7.07 -16.99
C PRO A 192 4.10 6.43 -17.58
N PRO A 193 4.19 5.22 -18.15
CA PRO A 193 3.04 4.52 -18.70
C PRO A 193 1.99 4.28 -17.62
N LYS A 194 0.74 4.69 -17.91
CA LYS A 194 -0.40 4.49 -17.01
C LYS A 194 -0.92 3.06 -17.12
N ILE A 195 -0.36 2.17 -16.32
CA ILE A 195 -0.85 0.80 -16.18
C ILE A 195 -2.24 0.84 -15.53
N ALA A 196 -3.24 0.26 -16.20
CA ALA A 196 -4.57 0.09 -15.61
C ALA A 196 -4.50 -0.91 -14.44
N PRO A 197 -5.27 -0.74 -13.35
CA PRO A 197 -5.15 -1.60 -12.18
C PRO A 197 -5.59 -3.04 -12.49
N THR A 198 -4.61 -3.91 -12.72
CA THR A 198 -4.83 -5.36 -12.85
C THR A 198 -5.22 -5.93 -11.49
N SER A 199 -6.40 -6.54 -11.39
CA SER A 199 -6.79 -7.26 -10.18
C SER A 199 -5.93 -8.51 -10.01
N MET A 200 -5.34 -8.71 -8.83
CA MET A 200 -4.67 -9.96 -8.48
C MET A 200 -5.63 -11.15 -8.67
N PRO A 201 -5.17 -12.30 -9.20
CA PRO A 201 -5.98 -13.50 -9.33
C PRO A 201 -6.22 -14.12 -7.95
N THR A 202 -7.28 -13.71 -7.28
CA THR A 202 -7.79 -14.40 -6.08
C THR A 202 -8.54 -15.65 -6.53
N THR A 203 -8.24 -16.79 -5.91
CA THR A 203 -8.85 -18.11 -6.22
C THR A 203 -10.36 -18.17 -5.95
N GLU A 204 -10.90 -17.22 -5.18
CA GLU A 204 -12.33 -17.08 -4.95
C GLU A 204 -12.99 -16.26 -6.06
N ARG A 205 -13.98 -16.85 -6.73
CA ARG A 205 -14.88 -16.16 -7.66
C ARG A 205 -15.73 -15.18 -6.87
N ARG A 206 -15.22 -13.95 -6.66
CA ARG A 206 -15.83 -12.86 -5.89
C ARG A 206 -17.34 -12.78 -6.14
N GLU A 207 -18.12 -13.36 -5.23
CA GLU A 207 -19.57 -13.31 -5.32
C GLU A 207 -19.96 -11.84 -5.31
N LYS A 208 -20.84 -11.49 -6.25
CA LYS A 208 -21.27 -10.11 -6.48
C LYS A 208 -22.24 -9.74 -5.36
N ARG A 209 -21.70 -9.46 -4.16
CA ARG A 209 -22.43 -9.09 -2.93
C ARG A 209 -23.65 -8.30 -3.34
N GLU A 210 -24.82 -8.92 -3.22
CA GLU A 210 -26.06 -8.26 -3.57
C GLU A 210 -26.13 -7.00 -2.72
N ARG A 211 -26.27 -5.84 -3.38
CA ARG A 211 -26.41 -4.59 -2.67
C ARG A 211 -27.65 -4.72 -1.81
N GLY A 212 -27.44 -4.78 -0.49
CA GLY A 212 -28.52 -5.01 0.46
C GLY A 212 -29.69 -4.05 0.22
N PRO A 213 -30.92 -4.44 0.56
CA PRO A 213 -32.10 -3.63 0.31
C PRO A 213 -31.86 -2.22 0.85
N MET A 214 -31.97 -1.22 -0.03
CA MET A 214 -31.56 0.15 0.29
C MET A 214 -32.48 0.74 1.38
N ARG A 215 -32.07 0.61 2.64
CA ARG A 215 -32.72 1.19 3.82
C ARG A 215 -32.88 2.71 3.63
N SER A 216 -34.04 3.24 3.96
CA SER A 216 -34.27 4.69 4.06
C SER A 216 -33.69 5.19 5.37
N ALA A 217 -32.72 6.12 5.30
CA ALA A 217 -31.98 6.60 6.47
C ALA A 217 -32.88 7.14 7.59
N THR A 218 -33.95 7.86 7.24
CA THR A 218 -34.95 8.38 8.20
C THR A 218 -35.74 7.28 8.92
N MET A 219 -36.01 6.15 8.26
CA MET A 219 -36.63 5.00 8.93
C MET A 219 -35.63 4.26 9.82
N ASP A 220 -34.33 4.33 9.50
CA ASP A 220 -33.27 3.72 10.30
C ASP A 220 -33.06 4.48 11.61
N GLU A 221 -33.10 5.81 11.51
CA GLU A 221 -33.08 6.79 12.60
C GLU A 221 -34.30 6.63 13.51
N PHE A 222 -35.52 6.68 12.96
CA PHE A 222 -36.77 6.38 13.69
C PHE A 222 -36.76 5.00 14.38
N VAL A 223 -36.23 3.96 13.72
CA VAL A 223 -36.12 2.62 14.33
C VAL A 223 -35.10 2.60 15.48
N ALA A 224 -34.01 3.35 15.38
CA ALA A 224 -32.99 3.43 16.42
C ALA A 224 -33.46 4.25 17.63
N ASP A 225 -34.06 5.41 17.39
CA ASP A 225 -34.39 6.39 18.44
C ASP A 225 -35.75 6.13 19.12
N GLU A 226 -36.77 5.69 18.38
CA GLU A 226 -38.15 5.55 18.90
C GLU A 226 -38.60 4.09 19.11
N LEU A 227 -38.22 3.16 18.21
CA LEU A 227 -38.68 1.76 18.30
C LEU A 227 -37.71 0.83 19.04
N SER A 228 -36.44 1.17 19.10
CA SER A 228 -35.40 0.35 19.73
C SER A 228 -35.21 0.74 21.19
N THR A 229 -35.28 -0.25 22.09
CA THR A 229 -34.95 -0.06 23.51
C THR A 229 -33.44 -0.11 23.79
N ALA A 230 -32.60 -0.36 22.79
CA ALA A 230 -31.15 -0.42 22.94
C ALA A 230 -30.55 0.99 23.05
N PRO A 231 -29.66 1.26 24.03
CA PRO A 231 -29.06 2.58 24.21
C PRO A 231 -28.10 2.91 23.06
N ILE A 232 -28.21 4.13 22.55
CA ILE A 232 -27.36 4.65 21.46
C ILE A 232 -26.13 5.34 22.07
N ALA A 233 -24.95 5.02 21.54
CA ALA A 233 -23.69 5.64 21.96
C ALA A 233 -23.61 7.11 21.51
N GLN A 234 -24.02 8.03 22.38
CA GLN A 234 -23.85 9.47 22.17
C GLN A 234 -22.42 9.92 22.53
N PRO A 235 -21.78 10.78 21.72
CA PRO A 235 -20.46 11.33 22.00
C PRO A 235 -20.52 12.41 23.09
N SER A 236 -19.38 12.69 23.72
CA SER A 236 -19.24 13.85 24.61
C SER A 236 -19.39 15.17 23.82
N ILE A 237 -20.04 16.16 24.43
CA ILE A 237 -20.48 17.42 23.81
C ILE A 237 -19.33 18.15 23.09
N GLY A 238 -18.11 18.09 23.63
CA GLY A 238 -16.94 18.75 23.05
C GLY A 238 -16.28 18.03 21.86
N THR A 239 -16.49 16.73 21.65
CA THR A 239 -15.70 15.95 20.67
C THR A 239 -16.20 16.07 19.23
N ASN A 240 -17.44 16.52 19.04
CA ASN A 240 -18.04 16.76 17.73
C ASN A 240 -17.65 18.10 17.09
N ILE A 241 -17.08 19.02 17.87
CA ILE A 241 -16.78 20.38 17.43
C ILE A 241 -15.51 20.37 16.58
N VAL A 242 -15.57 20.97 15.39
CA VAL A 242 -14.44 21.06 14.45
C VAL A 242 -14.13 22.50 14.13
N GLN A 243 -12.83 22.81 13.95
CA GLN A 243 -12.36 24.15 13.62
C GLN A 243 -12.88 25.21 14.61
N PHE A 244 -12.73 24.94 15.92
CA PHE A 244 -13.10 25.85 17.01
C PHE A 244 -14.54 26.43 16.91
N GLY A 245 -15.51 25.58 16.56
CA GLY A 245 -16.92 25.96 16.47
C GLY A 245 -17.40 26.32 15.06
N ARG A 246 -16.53 26.34 14.05
CA ARG A 246 -16.92 26.63 12.66
C ARG A 246 -17.87 25.59 12.06
N ARG A 247 -17.80 24.34 12.52
CA ARG A 247 -18.75 23.26 12.13
C ARG A 247 -18.86 22.17 13.20
N LEU A 248 -19.97 21.46 13.18
CA LEU A 248 -20.24 20.27 14.00
C LEU A 248 -20.23 19.02 13.11
N LYS A 249 -19.65 17.91 13.59
CA LYS A 249 -19.68 16.62 12.89
C LYS A 249 -21.05 15.96 13.00
N THR A 250 -21.65 15.67 11.85
CA THR A 250 -22.86 14.84 11.76
C THR A 250 -22.59 13.39 12.20
N ALA A 251 -23.65 12.65 12.51
CA ALA A 251 -23.54 11.24 12.90
C ALA A 251 -22.95 10.35 11.79
N SER A 252 -23.06 10.74 10.52
CA SER A 252 -22.44 10.05 9.38
C SER A 252 -20.95 10.38 9.26
N GLU A 253 -20.55 11.66 9.29
CA GLU A 253 -19.12 12.04 9.28
C GLU A 253 -18.34 11.42 10.45
N ARG A 254 -18.99 11.30 11.63
CA ARG A 254 -18.40 10.67 12.81
C ARG A 254 -18.13 9.17 12.60
N LYS A 255 -19.05 8.46 11.93
CA LYS A 255 -18.88 7.03 11.59
C LYS A 255 -17.72 6.84 10.61
N ASP A 256 -17.66 7.64 9.55
CA ASP A 256 -16.56 7.63 8.57
C ASP A 256 -15.19 7.92 9.23
N GLU A 257 -15.15 8.83 10.21
CA GLU A 257 -13.93 9.11 10.99
C GLU A 257 -13.54 7.96 11.92
N THR A 258 -14.51 7.31 12.58
CA THR A 258 -14.23 6.11 13.38
C THR A 258 -13.76 4.95 12.50
N GLU A 259 -14.34 4.72 11.32
CA GLU A 259 -13.87 3.70 10.37
C GLU A 259 -12.44 3.98 9.88
N ARG A 260 -12.11 5.26 9.63
CA ARG A 260 -10.75 5.68 9.29
C ARG A 260 -9.78 5.41 10.44
N ARG A 261 -10.15 5.77 11.67
CA ARG A 261 -9.34 5.58 12.87
C ARG A 261 -9.10 4.08 13.12
N ASP A 262 -10.16 3.30 13.10
CA ASP A 262 -10.16 1.84 13.18
C ASP A 262 -9.17 1.21 12.16
N TYR A 263 -9.14 1.71 10.93
CA TYR A 263 -8.20 1.26 9.91
C TYR A 263 -6.74 1.65 10.24
N GLU A 264 -6.51 2.90 10.65
CA GLU A 264 -5.18 3.38 11.04
C GLU A 264 -4.64 2.64 12.28
N GLU A 265 -5.51 2.24 13.22
CA GLU A 265 -5.17 1.44 14.41
C GLU A 265 -4.97 -0.04 14.08
N ARG A 266 -5.83 -0.67 13.26
CA ARG A 266 -5.68 -2.08 12.85
C ARG A 266 -4.44 -2.33 12.00
N ASN A 267 -4.09 -1.38 11.13
CA ASN A 267 -2.98 -1.52 10.19
C ASN A 267 -1.70 -0.80 10.64
N PHE A 268 -1.74 -0.05 11.75
CA PHE A 268 -0.65 0.77 12.29
C PHE A 268 -0.01 1.75 11.29
N VAL A 269 -0.77 2.18 10.28
CA VAL A 269 -0.32 3.07 9.19
C VAL A 269 -1.28 4.24 9.05
N ARG A 270 -0.75 5.46 9.15
CA ARG A 270 -1.49 6.71 8.93
C ARG A 270 -1.93 6.83 7.47
N LEU A 271 -3.22 7.05 7.23
CA LEU A 271 -3.70 7.38 5.90
C LEU A 271 -3.28 8.81 5.52
N PRO A 272 -2.93 9.07 4.25
CA PRO A 272 -2.61 10.43 3.79
C PRO A 272 -3.81 11.38 3.97
N LYS A 273 -3.53 12.69 3.98
CA LYS A 273 -4.59 13.71 3.89
C LYS A 273 -5.31 13.57 2.55
N GLU A 274 -6.62 13.84 2.53
CA GLU A 274 -7.45 13.76 1.32
C GLU A 274 -6.80 14.45 0.12
N SER A 275 -6.72 13.75 -1.01
CA SER A 275 -6.12 14.33 -2.22
C SER A 275 -6.95 15.48 -2.76
N LYS A 276 -6.35 16.33 -3.60
CA LYS A 276 -7.08 17.41 -4.29
C LYS A 276 -8.26 16.89 -5.11
N LYS A 277 -8.17 15.66 -5.63
CA LYS A 277 -9.25 14.98 -6.37
C LYS A 277 -10.39 14.56 -5.44
N ASP A 278 -10.07 13.96 -4.30
CA ASP A 278 -11.07 13.44 -3.37
C ASP A 278 -11.83 14.60 -2.71
N ARG A 279 -11.12 15.68 -2.34
CA ARG A 279 -11.72 16.92 -1.83
C ARG A 279 -12.63 17.59 -2.86
N ALA A 280 -12.21 17.63 -4.13
CA ALA A 280 -13.06 18.13 -5.21
C ALA A 280 -14.29 17.25 -5.44
N GLN A 281 -14.17 15.92 -5.30
CA GLN A 281 -15.31 15.01 -5.38
C GLN A 281 -16.26 15.14 -4.17
N LYS A 282 -15.74 15.34 -2.95
CA LYS A 282 -16.54 15.63 -1.75
C LYS A 282 -17.31 16.94 -1.92
N ALA A 283 -16.64 18.02 -2.28
CA ALA A 283 -17.28 19.31 -2.58
C ALA A 283 -18.30 19.24 -3.72
N GLN A 284 -18.06 18.44 -4.77
CA GLN A 284 -19.06 18.20 -5.83
C GLN A 284 -20.25 17.37 -5.35
N ARG A 285 -20.07 16.44 -4.40
CA ARG A 285 -21.19 15.67 -3.83
C ARG A 285 -22.04 16.56 -2.94
N GLU A 286 -21.40 17.32 -2.05
CA GLU A 286 -22.04 18.31 -1.17
C GLU A 286 -22.83 19.33 -2.02
N GLY A 287 -22.18 20.01 -2.97
CA GLY A 287 -22.82 21.01 -3.83
C GLY A 287 -23.85 20.48 -4.84
N ARG A 288 -23.95 19.16 -5.04
CA ARG A 288 -25.02 18.52 -5.85
C ARG A 288 -26.10 17.86 -5.00
N SER A 289 -25.88 17.76 -3.69
CA SER A 289 -26.86 17.24 -2.75
C SER A 289 -27.64 18.39 -2.13
N SER A 290 -28.97 18.31 -2.13
CA SER A 290 -29.81 19.19 -1.30
C SER A 290 -29.81 18.68 0.15
N ARG A 291 -28.61 18.61 0.74
CA ARG A 291 -28.35 18.28 2.13
C ARG A 291 -27.79 19.50 2.80
N MET A 292 -28.25 19.77 4.01
CA MET A 292 -27.81 20.91 4.81
C MET A 292 -27.47 20.44 6.22
N ASP A 293 -26.25 20.68 6.64
CA ASP A 293 -25.82 20.35 8.00
C ASP A 293 -26.14 21.53 8.92
N TYR A 294 -26.97 21.31 9.93
CA TYR A 294 -27.35 22.33 10.91
C TYR A 294 -27.40 21.72 12.31
N GLY A 295 -26.80 22.38 13.30
CA GLY A 295 -26.75 21.88 14.69
C GLY A 295 -25.95 20.57 14.90
N GLY A 296 -25.34 20.00 13.87
CA GLY A 296 -24.76 18.64 13.90
C GLY A 296 -25.71 17.55 13.40
N GLU A 297 -26.89 17.92 12.91
CA GLU A 297 -27.88 17.05 12.27
C GLU A 297 -27.86 17.24 10.74
N GLU A 298 -28.15 16.17 9.99
CA GLU A 298 -28.16 16.17 8.52
C GLU A 298 -29.60 16.40 8.02
N TRP A 299 -29.93 17.64 7.65
CA TRP A 299 -31.23 17.96 7.05
C TRP A 299 -31.22 17.55 5.57
N ARG A 300 -32.17 16.71 5.18
CA ARG A 300 -32.25 16.12 3.82
C ARG A 300 -33.51 16.61 3.12
N ASP A 301 -33.39 16.95 1.84
CA ASP A 301 -34.54 17.19 0.97
C ASP A 301 -35.53 16.00 0.95
N LEU A 302 -36.82 16.32 1.02
CA LEU A 302 -37.90 15.35 1.16
C LEU A 302 -38.13 14.53 -0.11
N GLY A 303 -37.77 15.03 -1.30
CA GLY A 303 -38.11 14.44 -2.59
C GLY A 303 -37.75 12.95 -2.72
N MET A 304 -36.46 12.63 -2.92
CA MET A 304 -36.03 11.23 -3.09
C MET A 304 -36.06 10.40 -1.79
N GLY A 305 -36.14 11.07 -0.64
CA GLY A 305 -36.22 10.44 0.69
C GLY A 305 -37.61 9.84 0.95
N ALA A 306 -38.65 10.66 0.92
CA ALA A 306 -40.02 10.27 1.20
C ALA A 306 -40.55 9.21 0.21
N ASP A 307 -40.22 9.38 -1.07
CA ASP A 307 -40.52 8.40 -2.12
C ASP A 307 -39.97 6.99 -1.81
N ARG A 308 -38.80 6.91 -1.18
CA ARG A 308 -38.19 5.64 -0.77
C ARG A 308 -38.93 5.04 0.42
N ILE A 309 -39.33 5.86 1.40
CA ILE A 309 -40.16 5.42 2.54
C ILE A 309 -41.44 4.78 1.99
N ASN A 310 -42.18 5.50 1.13
CA ASN A 310 -43.41 5.02 0.49
C ASN A 310 -43.24 3.70 -0.27
N ARG A 311 -42.10 3.51 -0.95
CA ARG A 311 -41.78 2.22 -1.64
C ARG A 311 -41.45 1.09 -0.66
N VAL A 312 -40.79 1.38 0.45
CA VAL A 312 -40.40 0.38 1.47
C VAL A 312 -41.61 -0.03 2.31
N THR A 313 -42.45 0.92 2.74
CA THR A 313 -43.70 0.65 3.46
C THR A 313 -44.72 -0.03 2.54
N GLY A 314 -44.92 0.49 1.32
CA GLY A 314 -45.85 -0.05 0.33
C GLY A 314 -45.51 -1.47 -0.15
N LYS A 315 -44.23 -1.85 -0.21
CA LYS A 315 -43.82 -3.22 -0.55
C LYS A 315 -44.29 -4.29 0.44
N LYS A 316 -44.62 -3.90 1.69
CA LYS A 316 -45.12 -4.85 2.70
C LYS A 316 -46.53 -5.37 2.39
N ASP A 317 -47.24 -4.73 1.46
CA ASP A 317 -48.67 -4.97 1.21
C ASP A 317 -49.01 -5.53 -0.19
N GLY A 318 -48.01 -6.05 -0.92
CA GLY A 318 -48.14 -6.32 -2.36
C GLY A 318 -47.52 -7.62 -2.87
N GLY A 319 -48.15 -8.76 -2.58
CA GLY A 319 -48.32 -9.78 -3.61
C GLY A 319 -49.71 -9.62 -4.24
N ARG A 320 -49.84 -9.67 -5.57
CA ARG A 320 -51.16 -9.80 -6.22
C ARG A 320 -51.41 -11.27 -6.57
N GLY A 321 -52.55 -11.81 -6.14
CA GLY A 321 -52.95 -13.19 -6.38
C GLY A 321 -53.40 -13.93 -5.12
N THR A 322 -54.06 -15.08 -5.31
CA THR A 322 -54.66 -15.90 -4.23
C THR A 322 -53.66 -16.27 -3.13
N LYS A 323 -52.40 -16.55 -3.47
CA LYS A 323 -51.31 -16.82 -2.52
C LYS A 323 -51.09 -15.66 -1.53
N ALA A 324 -51.15 -14.43 -2.00
CA ALA A 324 -50.96 -13.25 -1.15
C ALA A 324 -52.17 -12.96 -0.26
N LEU A 325 -53.39 -13.23 -0.74
CA LEU A 325 -54.58 -13.23 0.13
C LEU A 325 -54.47 -14.32 1.21
N LEU A 326 -53.99 -15.52 0.87
CA LEU A 326 -53.78 -16.62 1.81
C LEU A 326 -52.67 -16.30 2.84
N GLU A 327 -51.60 -15.63 2.42
CA GLU A 327 -50.57 -15.13 3.35
C GLU A 327 -51.09 -14.00 4.23
N LYS A 328 -51.91 -13.09 3.70
CA LYS A 328 -52.54 -12.00 4.48
C LYS A 328 -53.58 -12.55 5.47
N SER A 329 -54.32 -13.60 5.11
CA SER A 329 -55.25 -14.31 6.02
C SER A 329 -54.53 -15.21 7.03
N ARG A 330 -53.32 -15.69 6.73
CA ARG A 330 -52.47 -16.43 7.69
C ARG A 330 -51.76 -15.49 8.68
N LYS A 331 -51.36 -14.30 8.23
CA LYS A 331 -50.74 -13.26 9.08
C LYS A 331 -51.75 -12.55 9.98
N ARG A 332 -53.04 -12.51 9.59
CA ARG A 332 -54.16 -12.09 10.44
C ARG A 332 -54.68 -13.30 11.24
N GLY A 333 -54.03 -13.56 12.38
CA GLY A 333 -54.54 -14.53 13.36
C GLY A 333 -55.90 -14.11 13.93
N PRO A 334 -56.67 -15.04 14.54
CA PRO A 334 -58.01 -14.75 15.07
C PRO A 334 -58.02 -13.81 16.28
N GLU A 335 -56.86 -13.54 16.90
CA GLU A 335 -56.73 -12.70 18.11
C GLU A 335 -56.41 -11.22 17.81
N THR A 336 -56.66 -10.73 16.59
CA THR A 336 -56.73 -9.28 16.36
C THR A 336 -58.14 -8.78 16.69
N ILE A 337 -58.41 -8.61 17.99
CA ILE A 337 -59.52 -7.80 18.50
C ILE A 337 -59.26 -6.35 18.10
N ASP A 338 -59.86 -5.95 16.98
CA ASP A 338 -60.54 -4.66 16.78
C ASP A 338 -61.00 -4.54 15.32
N GLY A 339 -62.23 -4.97 15.09
CA GLY A 339 -62.96 -4.88 13.83
C GLY A 339 -64.46 -5.02 14.11
N PRO A 340 -65.34 -4.39 13.31
CA PRO A 340 -66.74 -4.21 13.68
C PRO A 340 -67.44 -5.55 13.95
N ARG A 341 -68.00 -5.64 15.15
CA ARG A 341 -68.69 -6.77 15.77
C ARG A 341 -69.82 -7.31 14.88
N GLY A 342 -69.54 -8.32 14.05
CA GLY A 342 -70.52 -8.86 13.10
C GLY A 342 -69.97 -9.93 12.16
N GLY A 343 -69.37 -11.01 12.70
CA GLY A 343 -68.82 -12.08 11.87
C GLY A 343 -67.89 -13.06 12.57
N GLY A 344 -68.00 -13.23 13.89
CA GLY A 344 -67.29 -14.30 14.59
C GLY A 344 -67.89 -15.65 14.20
N GLY A 345 -67.24 -16.38 13.28
CA GLY A 345 -67.59 -17.77 13.01
C GLY A 345 -67.31 -18.59 14.27
N GLU A 346 -68.37 -18.95 14.99
CA GLU A 346 -68.30 -19.51 16.34
C GLU A 346 -67.46 -20.78 16.42
N MET A 347 -66.99 -21.10 17.64
CA MET A 347 -66.09 -22.21 17.97
C MET A 347 -66.80 -23.58 17.84
N GLY A 348 -67.23 -23.91 16.63
CA GLY A 348 -68.07 -25.06 16.28
C GLY A 348 -68.45 -25.07 14.80
N ASP A 349 -68.53 -23.89 14.18
CA ASP A 349 -68.91 -23.66 12.79
C ASP A 349 -67.99 -24.40 11.79
N ARG A 350 -66.69 -24.46 12.12
CA ARG A 350 -65.66 -25.20 11.36
C ARG A 350 -65.81 -26.72 11.49
N TYR A 351 -66.27 -27.19 12.65
CA TYR A 351 -66.57 -28.60 12.90
C TYR A 351 -67.83 -29.02 12.15
N GLN A 352 -68.92 -28.24 12.23
CA GLN A 352 -70.16 -28.48 11.47
C GLN A 352 -69.92 -28.47 9.96
N LYS A 353 -69.12 -27.53 9.43
CA LYS A 353 -68.73 -27.52 8.00
C LYS A 353 -67.93 -28.77 7.61
N ARG A 354 -67.06 -29.28 8.49
CA ARG A 354 -66.32 -30.52 8.25
C ARG A 354 -67.21 -31.77 8.32
N LEU A 355 -68.15 -31.82 9.28
CA LEU A 355 -69.19 -32.84 9.39
C LEU A 355 -70.04 -32.89 8.11
N LYS A 356 -70.58 -31.76 7.68
CA LYS A 356 -71.39 -31.64 6.46
C LYS A 356 -70.64 -32.10 5.21
N VAL A 357 -69.34 -31.81 5.09
CA VAL A 357 -68.52 -32.31 3.98
C VAL A 357 -68.33 -33.84 4.07
N LEU A 358 -68.13 -34.37 5.28
CA LEU A 358 -67.94 -35.80 5.54
C LEU A 358 -69.23 -36.60 5.27
N GLU A 359 -70.39 -36.10 5.71
CA GLU A 359 -71.73 -36.61 5.40
C GLU A 359 -72.05 -36.52 3.90
N SER A 360 -71.65 -35.43 3.22
CA SER A 360 -71.97 -35.24 1.80
C SER A 360 -71.28 -36.20 0.83
N GLY A 361 -70.29 -36.95 1.32
CA GLY A 361 -69.52 -37.95 0.56
C GLY A 361 -68.62 -37.36 -0.54
N ARG A 362 -67.71 -38.19 -1.09
CA ARG A 362 -66.98 -37.82 -2.31
C ARG A 362 -67.93 -37.97 -3.50
N ARG A 363 -68.42 -36.84 -4.03
CA ARG A 363 -69.32 -36.81 -5.21
C ARG A 363 -68.66 -37.28 -6.50
N ASP A 364 -67.33 -37.12 -6.61
CA ASP A 364 -66.55 -37.65 -7.74
C ASP A 364 -65.48 -38.64 -7.27
N ARG A 365 -65.50 -39.85 -7.84
CA ARG A 365 -64.31 -40.70 -7.95
C ARG A 365 -63.60 -40.29 -9.23
N GLY A 366 -62.49 -39.55 -9.08
CA GLY A 366 -61.79 -38.90 -10.19
C GLY A 366 -61.56 -39.82 -11.40
N LYS A 367 -61.76 -39.26 -12.60
CA LYS A 367 -61.55 -39.95 -13.88
C LYS A 367 -60.14 -40.55 -13.89
N ARG A 368 -60.03 -41.87 -14.08
CA ARG A 368 -58.76 -42.56 -14.32
C ARG A 368 -58.12 -42.03 -15.61
N ARG A 369 -57.06 -41.25 -15.47
CA ARG A 369 -56.01 -40.99 -16.46
C ARG A 369 -54.70 -40.79 -15.71
#